data_AF-A0A1A9GLF7-F1
#
_entry.id   AF-A0A1A9GLF7-F1
#
_cell.length_a   1.000
_cell.length_b   1.000
_cell.length_c   1.000
_cell.angle_alpha   90.00
_cell.angle_beta   90.00
_cell.angle_gamma   90.00
#
_symmetry.space_group_name_H-M   'P 1'
#
loop_
_entity.id
_entity.type
_entity.pdbx_description
1 polymer ?
#
loop_
_entity_poly.entity_id
_entity_poly.type
_entity_poly.pdbx_seq_one_letter_code
_entity_poly.pdbx_strand_id
1 'polypeptide(L)'
;MDDDRLDPPRALRLCLRLHLLLLALGAVTVTLTAVLRDDLVLEWARGHRSAAEILERQGLDYLIEEQPIAVPQFFPVAAVLFVVMVLLIGVLMVFFSNGHHWARVCLAVLVVMTAVATLSGIRVGPPQVFVVLSYLSLVVDVAILATMFHPDTNAYLRRTHERISATA
;
A
#
# COMPACT_ATOMS: atom_id res chain seq x y z
N MET A 1 9.55 -39.12 -15.28
CA MET A 1 9.68 -38.18 -14.15
C MET A 1 8.92 -36.94 -14.58
N ASP A 2 7.60 -37.07 -14.61
CA ASP A 2 6.74 -36.00 -15.10
C ASP A 2 6.73 -34.89 -14.05
N ASP A 3 7.26 -33.74 -14.44
CA ASP A 3 7.20 -32.49 -13.69
C ASP A 3 5.73 -32.03 -13.70
N ASP A 4 4.90 -32.65 -12.84
CA ASP A 4 3.49 -32.30 -12.64
C ASP A 4 3.41 -30.96 -11.88
N ARG A 5 3.90 -29.91 -12.53
CA ARG A 5 3.76 -28.53 -12.10
C ARG A 5 2.28 -28.19 -12.16
N LEU A 6 1.65 -28.16 -10.99
CA LEU A 6 0.30 -27.63 -10.84
C LEU A 6 0.26 -26.21 -11.45
N ASP A 7 -0.52 -26.06 -12.52
CA ASP A 7 -0.74 -24.74 -13.10
C ASP A 7 -1.45 -23.84 -12.09
N PRO A 8 -0.95 -22.61 -11.82
CA PRO A 8 -1.58 -21.74 -10.86
C PRO A 8 -2.98 -21.33 -11.35
N PRO A 9 -4.01 -21.41 -10.49
CA PRO A 9 -5.37 -21.05 -10.89
C PRO A 9 -5.46 -19.57 -11.27
N ARG A 10 -6.46 -19.21 -12.07
CA ARG A 10 -6.69 -17.82 -12.49
C ARG A 10 -6.82 -16.87 -11.30
N ALA A 11 -7.50 -17.31 -10.23
CA ALA A 11 -7.66 -16.55 -8.99
C ALA A 11 -6.31 -16.21 -8.33
N LEU A 12 -5.36 -17.15 -8.27
CA LEU A 12 -4.02 -16.90 -7.71
C LEU A 12 -3.23 -15.92 -8.58
N ARG A 13 -3.22 -16.10 -9.90
CA ARG A 13 -2.56 -15.16 -10.82
C ARG A 13 -3.14 -13.76 -10.72
N LEU A 14 -4.46 -13.65 -10.58
CA LEU A 14 -5.14 -12.37 -10.39
C LEU A 14 -4.74 -11.74 -9.06
N CYS A 15 -4.72 -12.52 -7.96
CA CYS A 15 -4.25 -12.05 -6.65
C CYS A 15 -2.84 -11.45 -6.72
N LEU A 16 -1.89 -12.13 -7.37
CA LEU A 16 -0.53 -11.62 -7.53
C LEU A 16 -0.48 -10.33 -8.37
N ARG A 17 -1.24 -10.27 -9.49
CA ARG A 17 -1.33 -9.06 -10.31
C ARG A 17 -1.98 -7.89 -9.56
N LEU A 18 -2.95 -8.15 -8.70
CA LEU A 18 -3.58 -7.11 -7.89
C LEU A 18 -2.64 -6.55 -6.83
N HIS A 19 -1.76 -7.37 -6.23
CA HIS A 19 -0.69 -6.82 -5.37
C HIS A 19 0.29 -5.96 -6.16
N LEU A 20 0.67 -6.36 -7.38
CA LEU A 20 1.50 -5.52 -8.24
C LEU A 20 0.79 -4.20 -8.62
N LEU A 21 -0.51 -4.25 -8.86
CA LEU A 21 -1.32 -3.05 -9.10
C LEU A 21 -1.36 -2.14 -7.86
N LEU A 22 -1.54 -2.71 -6.66
CA LEU A 22 -1.48 -1.97 -5.40
C LEU A 22 -0.12 -1.27 -5.24
N LEU A 23 0.99 -1.97 -5.51
CA LEU A 23 2.33 -1.37 -5.47
C LEU A 23 2.50 -0.28 -6.53
N ALA A 24 1.94 -0.46 -7.73
CA ALA A 24 1.96 0.59 -8.76
C ALA A 24 1.16 1.83 -8.34
N LEU A 25 -0.02 1.65 -7.73
CA LEU A 25 -0.80 2.76 -7.15
C LEU A 25 -0.04 3.46 -6.01
N GLY A 26 0.65 2.69 -5.17
CA GLY A 26 1.55 3.23 -4.15
C GLY A 26 2.68 4.07 -4.74
N ALA A 27 3.33 3.59 -5.81
CA ALA A 27 4.40 4.32 -6.50
C ALA A 27 3.88 5.65 -7.10
N VAL A 28 2.70 5.62 -7.73
CA VAL A 28 2.04 6.82 -8.25
C VAL A 28 1.74 7.78 -7.10
N THR A 29 1.21 7.28 -5.99
CA THR A 29 0.90 8.09 -4.80
C THR A 29 2.15 8.78 -4.26
N VAL A 30 3.25 8.06 -4.08
CA VAL A 30 4.54 8.61 -3.60
C VAL A 30 5.10 9.64 -4.58
N THR A 31 5.01 9.36 -5.88
CA THR A 31 5.43 10.31 -6.93
C THR A 31 4.63 11.60 -6.85
N LEU A 32 3.31 11.49 -6.69
CA LEU A 32 2.44 12.65 -6.47
C LEU A 32 2.76 13.36 -5.15
N THR A 33 3.10 12.65 -4.08
CA THR A 33 3.56 13.27 -2.83
C THR A 33 4.85 14.08 -3.02
N ALA A 34 5.73 13.64 -3.92
CA ALA A 34 6.93 14.40 -4.27
C ALA A 34 6.60 15.66 -5.07
N VAL A 35 5.74 15.53 -6.08
CA VAL A 35 5.37 16.62 -7.01
C VAL A 35 4.47 17.66 -6.32
N LEU A 36 3.52 17.22 -5.51
CA LEU A 36 2.54 18.06 -4.81
C LEU A 36 2.96 18.35 -3.36
N ARG A 37 4.26 18.27 -3.06
CA ARG A 37 4.79 18.44 -1.70
C ARG A 37 4.33 19.75 -1.08
N ASP A 38 4.45 20.83 -1.83
CA ASP A 38 4.18 22.18 -1.31
C ASP A 38 2.67 22.39 -1.12
N ASP A 39 1.84 21.85 -2.03
CA ASP A 39 0.37 21.83 -1.88
C ASP A 39 -0.06 21.04 -0.64
N LEU A 40 0.60 19.92 -0.35
CA LEU A 40 0.34 19.12 0.86
C LEU A 40 0.71 19.89 2.14
N VAL A 41 1.84 20.62 2.13
CA VAL A 41 2.22 21.50 3.24
C VAL A 41 1.24 22.67 3.38
N LEU A 42 0.77 23.23 2.28
CA LEU A 42 -0.20 24.33 2.28
C LEU A 42 -1.55 23.90 2.87
N GLU A 43 -2.10 22.77 2.42
CA GLU A 43 -3.37 22.24 2.96
C GLU A 43 -3.24 21.86 4.44
N TRP A 44 -2.11 21.27 4.83
CA TRP A 44 -1.80 21.02 6.24
C TRP A 44 -1.73 22.32 7.05
N ALA A 45 -1.05 23.34 6.53
CA ALA A 45 -0.88 24.61 7.21
C ALA A 45 -2.22 25.33 7.44
N ARG A 46 -3.12 25.29 6.44
CA ARG A 46 -4.50 25.81 6.58
C ARG A 46 -5.30 25.09 7.67
N GLY A 47 -5.08 23.78 7.82
CA GLY A 47 -5.72 22.97 8.87
C GLY A 47 -5.11 23.17 10.28
N HIS A 48 -3.94 23.78 10.40
CA HIS A 48 -3.19 23.90 11.65
C HIS A 48 -3.11 25.35 12.12
N ARG A 49 -3.78 25.69 13.23
CA ARG A 49 -3.96 27.09 13.69
C ARG A 49 -2.67 27.92 13.71
N SER A 50 -1.59 27.38 14.30
CA SER A 50 -0.31 28.10 14.39
C SER A 50 0.39 28.24 13.04
N ALA A 51 0.22 27.26 12.15
CA ALA A 51 0.80 27.28 10.81
C ALA A 51 0.04 28.28 9.91
N ALA A 52 -1.28 28.34 10.05
CA ALA A 52 -2.13 29.28 9.33
C ALA A 52 -1.77 30.74 9.66
N GLU A 53 -1.53 31.07 10.93
CA GLU A 53 -1.11 32.42 11.33
C GLU A 53 0.24 32.82 10.71
N ILE A 54 1.19 31.88 10.65
CA ILE A 54 2.50 32.09 10.02
C ILE A 54 2.36 32.23 8.51
N LEU A 55 1.56 31.36 7.88
CA LEU A 55 1.26 31.38 6.45
C LEU A 55 0.66 32.73 6.02
N GLU A 56 -0.27 33.29 6.81
CA GLU A 56 -0.90 34.59 6.53
C GLU A 56 0.09 35.76 6.67
N ARG A 57 1.02 35.70 7.63
CA ARG A 57 1.96 36.80 7.92
C ARG A 57 3.20 36.80 7.04
N GLN A 58 3.76 35.63 6.77
CA GLN A 58 5.12 35.45 6.25
C GLN A 58 5.16 34.60 4.98
N GLY A 59 4.05 33.95 4.61
CA GLY A 59 3.95 33.13 3.41
C GLY A 59 4.44 31.68 3.62
N LEU A 60 4.27 30.87 2.57
CA LEU A 60 4.58 29.44 2.58
C LEU A 60 6.09 29.18 2.58
N ASP A 61 6.86 29.98 1.85
CA ASP A 61 8.31 29.81 1.71
C ASP A 61 9.01 29.94 3.07
N TYR A 62 8.63 30.95 3.88
CA TYR A 62 9.15 31.11 5.24
C TYR A 62 8.83 29.89 6.12
N LEU A 63 7.61 29.36 6.04
CA LEU A 63 7.22 28.19 6.82
C LEU A 63 8.07 26.95 6.47
N ILE A 64 8.40 26.76 5.19
CA ILE A 64 9.17 25.61 4.69
C ILE A 64 10.67 25.75 5.00
N GLU A 65 11.24 26.94 4.80
CA GLU A 65 12.67 27.19 4.91
C GLU A 65 13.12 27.37 6.35
N GLU A 66 12.43 28.21 7.13
CA GLU A 66 12.81 28.52 8.51
C GLU A 66 12.27 27.52 9.52
N GLN A 67 11.26 26.73 9.14
CA GLN A 67 10.62 25.70 9.98
C GLN A 67 10.34 26.20 11.42
N PRO A 68 9.66 27.35 11.59
CA PRO A 68 9.36 27.90 12.92
C PRO A 68 8.50 26.96 13.78
N ILE A 69 7.82 26.01 13.12
CA ILE A 69 7.11 24.88 13.71
C ILE A 69 7.50 23.61 12.95
N ALA A 70 7.29 22.43 13.56
CA ALA A 70 7.60 21.15 12.93
C ALA A 70 6.72 20.88 11.71
N VAL A 71 7.19 21.28 10.53
CA VAL A 71 6.51 21.06 9.24
C VAL A 71 6.61 19.57 8.86
N PRO A 72 5.50 18.91 8.49
CA PRO A 72 5.52 17.50 8.13
C PRO A 72 6.40 17.21 6.91
N GLN A 73 7.24 16.19 7.03
CA GLN A 73 8.06 15.68 5.93
C GLN A 73 7.30 14.60 5.13
N PHE A 74 6.30 15.01 4.35
CA PHE A 74 5.41 14.09 3.64
C PHE A 74 6.15 13.12 2.70
N PHE A 75 7.01 13.64 1.81
CA PHE A 75 7.67 12.82 0.80
C PHE A 75 8.66 11.80 1.38
N PRO A 76 9.62 12.17 2.25
CA PRO A 76 10.55 11.20 2.82
C PRO A 76 9.85 10.06 3.56
N VAL A 77 8.81 10.39 4.35
CA VAL A 77 8.04 9.38 5.09
C VAL A 77 7.28 8.46 4.13
N ALA A 78 6.59 9.01 3.12
CA ALA A 78 5.87 8.22 2.13
C ALA A 78 6.80 7.31 1.33
N ALA A 79 7.97 7.82 0.91
CA ALA A 79 8.95 7.06 0.15
C ALA A 79 9.51 5.87 0.94
N VAL A 80 9.91 6.09 2.20
CA VAL A 80 10.43 5.01 3.07
C VAL A 80 9.36 3.96 3.33
N LEU A 81 8.13 4.37 3.69
CA LEU A 81 7.03 3.43 3.91
C LEU A 81 6.71 2.61 2.66
N PHE A 82 6.75 3.24 1.48
CA PHE A 82 6.53 2.55 0.22
C PHE A 82 7.62 1.50 -0.06
N VAL A 83 8.90 1.85 0.12
CA VAL A 83 10.01 0.89 -0.06
C VAL A 83 9.85 -0.29 0.88
N VAL A 84 9.55 -0.04 2.16
CA VAL A 84 9.29 -1.11 3.14
C VAL A 84 8.13 -1.98 2.70
N MET A 85 7.04 -1.39 2.21
CA MET A 85 5.86 -2.11 1.74
C MET A 85 6.18 -2.99 0.52
N VAL A 86 6.93 -2.47 -0.47
CA VAL A 86 7.38 -3.24 -1.65
C VAL A 86 8.20 -4.46 -1.22
N LEU A 87 9.14 -4.28 -0.30
CA LEU A 87 10.00 -5.37 0.17
C LEU A 87 9.19 -6.42 0.95
N LEU A 88 8.34 -6.00 1.89
CA LEU A 88 7.51 -6.90 2.68
C LEU A 88 6.53 -7.69 1.81
N ILE A 89 5.78 -7.01 0.95
CA ILE A 89 4.83 -7.66 0.05
C ILE A 89 5.60 -8.57 -0.91
N GLY A 90 6.73 -8.14 -1.46
CA GLY A 90 7.57 -8.96 -2.35
C GLY A 90 8.00 -10.27 -1.71
N VAL A 91 8.60 -10.22 -0.51
CA VAL A 91 9.04 -11.41 0.23
C VAL A 91 7.86 -12.32 0.57
N LEU A 92 6.77 -11.75 1.10
CA LEU A 92 5.60 -12.54 1.49
C LEU A 92 4.90 -13.16 0.28
N MET A 93 4.86 -12.49 -0.88
CA MET A 93 4.31 -13.05 -2.12
C MET A 93 5.07 -14.30 -2.56
N VAL A 94 6.40 -14.32 -2.42
CA VAL A 94 7.21 -15.51 -2.70
C VAL A 94 6.79 -16.66 -1.77
N PHE A 95 6.74 -16.45 -0.46
CA PHE A 95 6.32 -17.49 0.49
C PHE A 95 4.87 -17.96 0.27
N PHE A 96 3.96 -17.02 0.01
CA PHE A 96 2.57 -17.27 -0.31
C PHE A 96 2.42 -18.15 -1.54
N SER A 97 3.15 -17.85 -2.63
CA SER A 97 3.10 -18.65 -3.86
C SER A 97 3.59 -20.09 -3.67
N ASN A 98 4.41 -20.32 -2.65
CA ASN A 98 4.92 -21.64 -2.26
C ASN A 98 4.02 -22.39 -1.26
N GLY A 99 2.80 -21.90 -0.96
CA GLY A 99 1.85 -22.64 -0.11
C GLY A 99 1.96 -22.35 1.39
N HIS A 100 2.78 -21.39 1.82
CA HIS A 100 2.93 -21.07 3.24
C HIS A 100 1.72 -20.30 3.78
N HIS A 101 0.94 -20.93 4.67
CA HIS A 101 -0.29 -20.35 5.20
C HIS A 101 -0.04 -19.07 6.02
N TRP A 102 1.05 -19.03 6.80
CA TRP A 102 1.39 -17.85 7.61
C TRP A 102 1.65 -16.61 6.74
N ALA A 103 2.30 -16.79 5.58
CA ALA A 103 2.58 -15.68 4.66
C ALA A 103 1.29 -15.07 4.11
N ARG A 104 0.28 -15.90 3.86
CA ARG A 104 -1.06 -15.45 3.45
C ARG A 104 -1.71 -14.58 4.53
N VAL A 105 -1.64 -15.01 5.79
CA VAL A 105 -2.20 -14.24 6.91
C VAL A 105 -1.47 -12.90 7.04
N CYS A 106 -0.14 -12.88 6.97
CA CYS A 106 0.64 -11.65 6.99
C CYS A 106 0.28 -10.70 5.84
N LEU A 107 0.11 -11.21 4.61
CA LEU A 107 -0.35 -10.39 3.46
C LEU A 107 -1.74 -9.82 3.69
N ALA A 108 -2.68 -10.65 4.16
CA ALA A 108 -4.04 -10.18 4.44
C ALA A 108 -4.05 -9.08 5.51
N VAL A 109 -3.26 -9.23 6.58
CA VAL A 109 -3.11 -8.20 7.62
C VAL A 109 -2.51 -6.91 7.03
N LEU A 110 -1.47 -7.01 6.20
CA LEU A 110 -0.87 -5.83 5.54
C LEU A 110 -1.87 -5.09 4.66
N VAL A 111 -2.67 -5.82 3.87
CA VAL A 111 -3.71 -5.24 3.01
C VAL A 111 -4.79 -4.55 3.85
N VAL A 112 -5.25 -5.18 4.92
CA VAL A 112 -6.24 -4.58 5.84
C VAL A 112 -5.67 -3.32 6.52
N MET A 113 -4.43 -3.36 6.99
CA MET A 113 -3.77 -2.20 7.59
C MET A 113 -3.58 -1.07 6.57
N THR A 114 -3.29 -1.40 5.32
CA THR A 114 -3.22 -0.44 4.21
C THR A 114 -4.58 0.22 3.99
N ALA A 115 -5.66 -0.56 3.93
CA ALA A 115 -7.02 -0.02 3.79
C ALA A 115 -7.40 0.90 4.96
N VAL A 116 -7.05 0.54 6.19
CA VAL A 116 -7.30 1.38 7.40
C VAL A 116 -6.48 2.67 7.35
N ALA A 117 -5.21 2.60 6.97
CA ALA A 117 -4.35 3.77 6.81
C ALA A 117 -4.89 4.71 5.72
N THR A 118 -5.28 4.15 4.57
CA THR A 118 -5.90 4.88 3.46
C THR A 118 -7.19 5.59 3.90
N LEU A 119 -8.08 4.88 4.61
CA LEU A 119 -9.32 5.48 5.11
C LEU A 119 -9.05 6.61 6.13
N SER A 120 -8.02 6.45 6.96
CA SER A 120 -7.57 7.49 7.89
C SER A 120 -7.02 8.71 7.14
N GLY A 121 -6.27 8.49 6.07
CA GLY A 121 -5.74 9.53 5.20
C GLY A 121 -6.82 10.34 4.46
N ILE A 122 -7.92 9.72 4.06
CA ILE A 122 -9.05 10.46 3.45
C ILE A 122 -9.66 11.47 4.43
N ARG A 123 -9.70 11.15 5.74
CA ARG A 123 -10.34 12.00 6.76
C ARG A 123 -9.59 13.31 7.03
N VAL A 124 -8.33 13.42 6.65
CA VAL A 124 -7.53 14.63 6.86
C VAL A 124 -7.64 15.64 5.70
N GLY A 125 -8.56 15.42 4.77
CA GLY A 125 -8.85 16.35 3.67
C GLY A 125 -7.70 16.52 2.67
N PRO A 126 -7.12 15.43 2.11
CA PRO A 126 -6.04 15.55 1.14
C PRO A 126 -6.56 16.12 -0.20
N PRO A 127 -5.67 16.60 -1.09
CA PRO A 127 -6.05 17.02 -2.43
C PRO A 127 -6.87 15.96 -3.18
N GLN A 128 -7.83 16.39 -4.00
CA GLN A 128 -8.82 15.49 -4.62
C GLN A 128 -8.21 14.30 -5.39
N VAL A 129 -7.04 14.48 -6.01
CA VAL A 129 -6.33 13.41 -6.72
C VAL A 129 -5.99 12.24 -5.78
N PHE A 130 -5.53 12.53 -4.55
CA PHE A 130 -5.25 11.50 -3.55
C PHE A 130 -6.51 10.79 -3.07
N VAL A 131 -7.65 11.50 -3.00
CA VAL A 131 -8.94 10.89 -2.63
C VAL A 131 -9.37 9.87 -3.69
N VAL A 132 -9.28 10.22 -4.98
CA VAL A 132 -9.61 9.29 -6.08
C VAL A 132 -8.71 8.06 -6.05
N LEU A 133 -7.41 8.25 -5.90
CA LEU A 133 -6.45 7.13 -5.78
C LEU A 133 -6.71 6.26 -4.56
N SER A 134 -7.12 6.88 -3.44
CA SER A 134 -7.45 6.16 -2.21
C SER A 134 -8.65 5.23 -2.41
N TYR A 135 -9.73 5.70 -3.04
CA TYR A 135 -10.88 4.85 -3.36
C TYR A 135 -10.52 3.72 -4.32
N LEU A 136 -9.70 4.00 -5.33
CA LEU A 136 -9.21 2.98 -6.24
C LEU A 136 -8.37 1.92 -5.50
N SER A 137 -7.48 2.34 -4.61
CA SER A 137 -6.70 1.44 -3.76
C SER A 137 -7.61 0.56 -2.89
N LEU A 138 -8.65 1.13 -2.26
CA LEU A 138 -9.58 0.35 -1.43
C LEU A 138 -10.33 -0.72 -2.23
N VAL A 139 -10.72 -0.43 -3.47
CA VAL A 139 -11.33 -1.43 -4.37
C VAL A 139 -10.33 -2.54 -4.69
N VAL A 140 -9.07 -2.20 -4.93
CA VAL A 140 -8.00 -3.17 -5.15
C VAL A 140 -7.75 -4.02 -3.90
N ASP A 141 -7.72 -3.43 -2.71
CA ASP A 141 -7.55 -4.14 -1.43
C ASP A 141 -8.64 -5.19 -1.22
N VAL A 142 -9.91 -4.83 -1.47
CA VAL A 142 -11.04 -5.76 -1.40
C VAL A 142 -10.89 -6.89 -2.43
N ALA A 143 -10.50 -6.57 -3.66
CA ALA A 143 -10.28 -7.56 -4.71
C ALA A 143 -9.11 -8.52 -4.38
N ILE A 144 -8.05 -8.01 -3.75
CA ILE A 144 -6.93 -8.82 -3.25
C ILE A 144 -7.45 -9.83 -2.23
N LEU A 145 -8.19 -9.38 -1.22
CA LEU A 145 -8.72 -10.27 -0.18
C LEU A 145 -9.67 -11.33 -0.78
N ALA A 146 -10.58 -10.92 -1.67
CA ALA A 146 -11.51 -11.83 -2.32
C ALA A 146 -10.80 -12.92 -3.13
N THR A 147 -9.77 -12.55 -3.91
CA THR A 147 -9.00 -13.51 -4.74
C THR A 147 -8.04 -14.37 -3.92
N MET A 148 -7.49 -13.83 -2.83
CA MET A 148 -6.61 -14.53 -1.90
C MET A 148 -7.32 -15.66 -1.15
N PHE A 149 -8.58 -15.44 -0.75
CA PHE A 149 -9.39 -16.41 -0.02
C PHE A 149 -10.34 -17.22 -0.93
N HIS A 150 -10.25 -17.04 -2.25
CA HIS A 150 -11.04 -17.79 -3.23
C HIS A 150 -10.83 -19.31 -3.08
N PRO A 151 -11.89 -20.15 -3.22
CA PRO A 151 -11.80 -21.60 -3.10
C PRO A 151 -10.68 -22.23 -3.94
N ASP A 152 -10.52 -21.79 -5.19
CA ASP A 152 -9.46 -22.28 -6.08
C ASP A 152 -8.05 -22.00 -5.54
N THR A 153 -7.84 -20.79 -4.98
CA THR A 153 -6.58 -20.40 -4.34
C THR A 153 -6.32 -21.28 -3.12
N ASN A 154 -7.36 -21.53 -2.30
CA ASN A 154 -7.25 -22.41 -1.13
C ASN A 154 -6.88 -23.85 -1.52
N ALA A 155 -7.53 -24.39 -2.55
CA ALA A 155 -7.27 -25.74 -3.03
C ALA A 155 -5.85 -25.88 -3.59
N TYR A 156 -5.37 -24.90 -4.36
CA TYR A 156 -4.01 -24.88 -4.89
C TYR A 156 -2.95 -24.84 -3.79
N LEU A 157 -3.11 -23.95 -2.80
CA LEU A 157 -2.13 -23.79 -1.71
C LEU A 157 -2.06 -25.04 -0.84
N ARG A 158 -3.20 -25.68 -0.56
CA ARG A 158 -3.25 -26.94 0.19
C ARG A 158 -2.48 -28.06 -0.52
N ARG A 159 -2.75 -28.28 -1.81
CA ARG A 159 -2.03 -29.29 -2.62
C ARG A 159 -0.53 -29.00 -2.70
N THR A 160 -0.16 -27.73 -2.80
CA THR A 160 1.24 -27.30 -2.83
C THR A 160 1.94 -27.63 -1.52
N HIS A 161 1.29 -27.38 -0.38
CA HIS A 161 1.84 -27.70 0.94
C HIS A 161 2.02 -29.21 1.14
N GLU A 162 1.00 -30.02 0.79
CA GLU A 162 1.06 -31.49 0.87
C GLU A 162 2.23 -32.06 0.04
N ARG A 163 2.45 -31.54 -1.16
CA ARG A 163 3.59 -31.94 -2.01
C ARG A 163 4.93 -31.66 -1.35
N ILE A 164 5.12 -30.45 -0.82
CA ILE A 164 6.38 -30.06 -0.16
C ILE A 164 6.65 -30.98 1.04
N SER A 165 5.62 -31.27 1.86
CA SER A 165 5.75 -32.17 3.00
C SER A 165 6.01 -33.63 2.62
N ALA A 166 5.59 -34.08 1.45
CA ALA A 166 5.84 -35.45 0.97
C ALA A 166 7.27 -35.65 0.43
N THR A 167 7.95 -34.57 0.06
CA THR A 167 9.34 -34.57 -0.44
C THR A 167 10.40 -34.26 0.63
N ALA A 168 9.99 -33.89 1.84
CA ALA A 168 10.86 -33.58 2.98
C ALA A 168 11.03 -34.81 3.89
#